data_AF-A0A7W1P3L3-F1
#
_entry.id   AF-A0A7W1P3L3-F1
#
_cell.length_a   1.000
_cell.length_b   1.000
_cell.length_c   1.000
_cell.angle_alpha   90.00
_cell.angle_beta   90.00
_cell.angle_gamma   90.00
#
_symmetry.space_group_name_H-M   'P 1'
#
loop_
_entity.id
_entity.type
_entity.pdbx_description
1 polymer ?
#
loop_
_entity_poly.entity_id
_entity_poly.type
_entity_poly.pdbx_seq_one_letter_code
_entity_poly.pdbx_strand_id
1 'polypeptide(L)'
;MISFGEGGGSEKYKTSGWSDPEKEFTWTTGTSAKLSFKISKTNHPLKLHTRLSGFVNPPELPSQPVEVLVNGQKVADWQVSSPAEFTATIPAAAANTGELSVEIKTPKGASPQSLNISDDSRVLGINCFELTLSKADE
;
A
#
# COMPACT_ATOMS: atom_id res chain seq x y z
N MET A 1 -4.37 -14.24 1.50
CA MET A 1 -3.40 -13.51 0.66
C MET A 1 -4.10 -13.01 -0.59
N ILE A 2 -3.90 -11.73 -0.92
CA ILE A 2 -4.44 -11.06 -2.10
C ILE A 2 -3.23 -10.67 -2.95
N SER A 3 -3.21 -11.08 -4.22
CA SER A 3 -2.15 -10.71 -5.15
C SER A 3 -2.54 -9.44 -5.92
N PHE A 4 -1.57 -8.56 -6.14
CA PHE A 4 -1.74 -7.29 -6.85
C PHE A 4 -1.23 -7.35 -8.30
N GLY A 5 -0.71 -8.49 -8.75
CA GLY A 5 -0.48 -8.73 -10.17
C GLY A 5 -1.77 -8.98 -10.96
N GLU A 6 -1.63 -9.05 -12.28
CA GLU A 6 -2.72 -9.37 -13.21
C GLU A 6 -3.46 -10.64 -12.79
N GLY A 7 -4.80 -10.57 -12.68
CA GLY A 7 -5.63 -11.68 -12.23
C GLY A 7 -5.51 -12.04 -10.74
N GLY A 8 -4.74 -11.28 -9.95
CA GLY A 8 -4.50 -11.53 -8.52
C GLY A 8 -5.68 -11.22 -7.59
N GLY A 9 -6.72 -10.57 -8.13
CA GLY A 9 -7.99 -10.30 -7.44
C GLY A 9 -7.95 -9.10 -6.50
N SER A 10 -6.94 -8.23 -6.61
CA SER A 10 -6.85 -6.98 -5.86
C SER A 10 -7.86 -5.93 -6.32
N GLU A 11 -8.36 -6.04 -7.56
CA GLU A 11 -9.21 -5.06 -8.26
C GLU A 11 -10.47 -4.72 -7.48
N LYS A 12 -11.08 -5.72 -6.83
CA LYS A 12 -12.29 -5.54 -6.01
C LYS A 12 -12.07 -4.73 -4.72
N TYR A 13 -10.81 -4.51 -4.32
CA TYR A 13 -10.46 -3.76 -3.12
C TYR A 13 -9.88 -2.38 -3.45
N LYS A 14 -9.26 -2.20 -4.63
CA LYS A 14 -8.69 -0.93 -5.11
C LYS A 14 -9.80 0.11 -5.31
N THR A 15 -9.75 1.22 -4.56
CA THR A 15 -10.75 2.30 -4.68
C THR A 15 -10.20 3.55 -5.36
N SER A 16 -8.93 3.91 -5.15
CA SER A 16 -8.28 5.05 -5.82
C SER A 16 -6.75 5.00 -5.69
N GLY A 17 -6.03 5.72 -6.55
CA GLY A 17 -4.57 5.87 -6.47
C GLY A 17 -3.77 4.61 -6.82
N TRP A 18 -4.31 3.78 -7.71
CA TRP A 18 -3.63 2.60 -8.23
C TRP A 18 -3.56 2.69 -9.76
N SER A 19 -2.49 2.17 -10.35
CA SER A 19 -2.42 1.95 -11.80
C SER A 19 -3.22 0.71 -12.21
N ASP A 20 -3.25 0.46 -13.52
CA ASP A 20 -3.54 -0.89 -14.02
C ASP A 20 -2.51 -1.90 -13.46
N PRO A 21 -2.92 -3.15 -13.18
CA PRO A 21 -2.01 -4.17 -12.71
C PRO A 21 -0.96 -4.52 -13.78
N GLU A 22 0.28 -4.72 -13.35
CA GLU A 22 1.32 -5.37 -14.13
C GLU A 22 1.33 -6.88 -13.81
N LYS A 23 2.26 -7.64 -14.41
CA LYS A 23 2.30 -9.10 -14.26
C LYS A 23 2.35 -9.57 -12.81
N GLU A 24 3.12 -8.90 -11.95
CA GLU A 24 3.39 -9.35 -10.57
C GLU A 24 2.93 -8.38 -9.48
N PHE A 25 2.63 -7.13 -9.84
CA PHE A 25 2.33 -6.08 -8.88
C PHE A 25 1.43 -5.01 -9.49
N THR A 26 0.89 -4.13 -8.66
CA THR A 26 0.25 -2.88 -9.09
C THR A 26 1.00 -1.70 -8.48
N TRP A 27 1.25 -0.64 -9.26
CA TRP A 27 1.79 0.60 -8.73
C TRP A 27 0.72 1.43 -8.02
N THR A 28 1.12 2.07 -6.93
CA THR A 28 0.42 3.26 -6.44
C THR A 28 0.67 4.44 -7.37
N THR A 29 -0.35 5.26 -7.59
CA THR A 29 -0.30 6.46 -8.44
C THR A 29 -0.71 7.70 -7.65
N GLY A 30 -0.03 8.83 -7.91
CA GLY A 30 -0.14 10.03 -7.10
C GLY A 30 0.59 9.88 -5.76
N THR A 31 0.09 10.56 -4.72
CA THR A 31 0.69 10.55 -3.37
C THR A 31 -0.15 9.76 -2.36
N SER A 32 -1.23 9.10 -2.80
CA SER A 32 -2.14 8.37 -1.93
C SER A 32 -2.90 7.30 -2.71
N ALA A 33 -2.87 6.07 -2.21
CA ALA A 33 -3.62 4.93 -2.73
C ALA A 33 -4.54 4.36 -1.66
N LYS A 34 -5.74 3.92 -2.04
CA LYS A 34 -6.78 3.45 -1.10
C LYS A 34 -7.31 2.08 -1.46
N LEU A 35 -7.53 1.29 -0.42
CA LEU A 35 -8.22 0.00 -0.47
C LEU A 35 -9.42 0.05 0.46
N SER A 36 -10.49 -0.66 0.12
CA SER A 36 -11.62 -0.93 1.03
C SER A 36 -11.87 -2.43 1.14
N PHE A 37 -12.03 -2.90 2.39
CA PHE A 37 -12.35 -4.29 2.71
C PHE A 37 -13.62 -4.35 3.55
N LYS A 38 -14.58 -5.17 3.12
CA LYS A 38 -15.67 -5.60 4.00
C LYS A 38 -15.16 -6.69 4.93
N ILE A 39 -15.26 -6.47 6.24
CA ILE A 39 -14.82 -7.43 7.25
C ILE A 39 -15.92 -7.69 8.28
N SER A 40 -15.86 -8.84 8.94
CA SER A 40 -16.65 -9.02 10.16
C SER A 40 -16.13 -8.07 11.23
N LYS A 41 -17.05 -7.40 11.94
CA LYS A 41 -16.70 -6.58 13.10
C LYS A 41 -15.90 -7.42 14.10
N THR A 42 -14.83 -6.86 14.63
CA THR A 42 -13.95 -7.53 15.58
C THR A 42 -13.51 -6.57 16.67
N ASN A 43 -13.44 -7.09 17.90
CA ASN A 43 -12.84 -6.39 19.05
C ASN A 43 -11.39 -6.82 19.28
N HIS A 44 -10.80 -7.58 18.37
CA HIS A 44 -9.40 -7.97 18.38
C HIS A 44 -8.60 -7.12 17.37
N PRO A 45 -7.34 -6.77 17.69
CA PRO A 45 -6.45 -6.17 16.71
C PRO A 45 -6.27 -7.10 15.49
N LEU A 46 -6.06 -6.47 14.34
CA LEU A 46 -5.72 -7.17 13.10
C LEU A 46 -4.26 -6.87 12.75
N LYS A 47 -3.66 -7.73 11.93
CA LYS A 47 -2.34 -7.52 11.37
C LYS A 47 -2.48 -7.34 9.86
N LEU A 48 -1.97 -6.21 9.38
CA LEU A 48 -1.72 -5.98 7.96
C LEU A 48 -0.32 -6.48 7.66
N HIS A 49 -0.19 -7.39 6.69
CA HIS A 49 1.08 -7.81 6.12
C HIS A 49 1.07 -7.50 4.62
N THR A 50 2.17 -6.96 4.13
CA THR A 50 2.33 -6.55 2.73
C THR A 50 3.73 -6.86 2.23
N ARG A 51 3.86 -7.17 0.94
CA ARG A 51 5.16 -7.17 0.24
C ARG A 51 5.19 -6.04 -0.76
N LEU A 52 6.14 -5.13 -0.62
CA LEU A 52 6.21 -3.86 -1.35
C LEU A 52 7.63 -3.59 -1.86
N SER A 53 7.75 -2.79 -2.92
CA SER A 53 9.01 -2.13 -3.31
C SER A 53 8.75 -0.66 -3.63
N GLY A 54 9.74 0.21 -3.38
CA GLY A 54 9.64 1.64 -3.65
C GLY A 54 10.06 1.97 -5.08
N PHE A 55 9.40 2.97 -5.67
CA PHE A 55 9.98 3.71 -6.78
C PHE A 55 11.08 4.62 -6.23
N VAL A 56 12.33 4.34 -6.58
CA VAL A 56 13.51 5.01 -6.02
C VAL A 56 14.44 5.47 -7.14
N ASN A 57 15.18 6.54 -6.87
CA ASN A 57 16.25 7.06 -7.73
C ASN A 57 17.35 7.65 -6.85
N PRO A 58 18.30 6.83 -6.36
CA PRO A 58 19.38 7.32 -5.52
C PRO A 58 20.35 8.23 -6.30
N PRO A 59 20.95 9.27 -5.66
CA PRO A 59 20.81 9.60 -4.24
C PRO A 59 19.60 10.46 -3.89
N GLU A 60 18.87 11.03 -4.86
CA GLU A 60 17.81 12.03 -4.62
C GLU A 60 16.57 11.43 -3.92
N LEU A 61 16.26 10.17 -4.23
CA LEU A 61 15.14 9.42 -3.68
C LEU A 61 15.57 7.99 -3.34
N PRO A 62 16.31 7.78 -2.23
CA PRO A 62 16.86 6.47 -1.87
C PRO A 62 15.82 5.50 -1.31
N SER A 63 14.71 6.02 -0.79
CA SER A 63 13.56 5.27 -0.30
C SER A 63 12.29 6.11 -0.41
N GLN A 64 11.16 5.42 -0.45
CA GLN A 64 9.83 6.01 -0.29
C GLN A 64 9.46 6.03 1.20
N PRO A 65 9.29 7.21 1.82
CA PRO A 65 8.58 7.30 3.08
C PRO A 65 7.11 6.96 2.83
N VAL A 66 6.59 5.97 3.55
CA VAL A 66 5.21 5.50 3.41
C VAL A 66 4.49 5.64 4.73
N GLU A 67 3.32 6.28 4.73
CA GLU A 67 2.41 6.29 5.87
C GLU A 67 1.24 5.36 5.60
N VAL A 68 0.90 4.52 6.56
CA VAL A 68 -0.27 3.63 6.46
C VAL A 68 -1.31 4.11 7.45
N LEU A 69 -2.49 4.43 6.94
CA LEU A 69 -3.65 4.80 7.72
C LEU A 69 -4.75 3.76 7.54
N VAL A 70 -5.47 3.48 8.61
CA VAL A 70 -6.65 2.63 8.61
C VAL A 70 -7.80 3.38 9.22
N ASN A 71 -8.88 3.55 8.46
CA ASN A 71 -10.04 4.35 8.84
C ASN A 71 -9.64 5.76 9.35
N GLY A 72 -8.64 6.37 8.70
CA GLY A 72 -8.11 7.70 9.04
C GLY A 72 -7.10 7.73 10.19
N GLN A 73 -6.88 6.63 10.90
CA GLN A 73 -5.87 6.54 11.96
C GLN A 73 -4.55 6.00 11.41
N LYS A 74 -3.44 6.71 11.63
CA LYS A 74 -2.12 6.20 11.25
C LYS A 74 -1.74 4.97 12.11
N VAL A 75 -1.31 3.90 11.45
CA VAL A 75 -0.93 2.62 12.08
C VAL A 75 0.53 2.23 11.82
N ALA A 76 1.18 2.82 10.81
CA ALA A 76 2.60 2.60 10.55
C ALA A 76 3.24 3.74 9.74
N ASP A 77 4.55 3.85 9.90
CA ASP A 77 5.46 4.63 9.06
C ASP A 77 6.57 3.67 8.57
N TRP A 78 6.76 3.57 7.26
CA TRP A 78 7.74 2.68 6.63
C TRP A 78 8.72 3.45 5.75
N GLN A 79 9.90 2.86 5.53
CA GLN A 79 10.86 3.28 4.52
C GLN A 79 11.00 2.14 3.51
N VAL A 80 10.49 2.34 2.29
CA VAL A 80 10.43 1.29 1.27
C VAL A 80 11.41 1.61 0.16
N SER A 81 12.40 0.75 -0.06
CA SER A 81 13.39 0.89 -1.14
C SER A 81 13.32 -0.29 -2.10
N SER A 82 13.93 -1.42 -1.73
CA SER A 82 13.86 -2.69 -2.45
C SER A 82 12.67 -3.54 -2.01
N PRO A 83 12.34 -4.63 -2.76
CA PRO A 83 11.29 -5.55 -2.36
C PRO A 83 11.52 -6.10 -0.94
N ALA A 84 10.55 -5.89 -0.06
CA ALA A 84 10.59 -6.34 1.33
C ALA A 84 9.18 -6.53 1.89
N GLU A 85 9.10 -7.23 3.03
CA GLU A 85 7.86 -7.39 3.79
C GLU A 85 7.69 -6.27 4.82
N PHE A 86 6.47 -5.79 4.97
CA PHE A 86 6.09 -4.77 5.94
C PHE A 86 4.84 -5.20 6.69
N THR A 87 4.78 -4.83 7.97
CA THR A 87 3.63 -5.15 8.82
C THR A 87 3.16 -3.95 9.62
N ALA A 88 1.85 -3.92 9.90
CA ALA A 88 1.24 -2.95 10.79
C ALA A 88 0.16 -3.62 11.64
N THR A 89 0.13 -3.28 12.93
CA THR A 89 -0.97 -3.68 13.81
C THR A 89 -2.10 -2.67 13.68
N ILE A 90 -3.28 -3.14 13.27
CA ILE A 90 -4.51 -2.37 13.20
C ILE A 90 -5.23 -2.49 14.55
N PRO A 91 -5.41 -1.40 15.31
CA PRO A 91 -6.11 -1.47 16.58
C PRO A 91 -7.56 -1.91 16.42
N ALA A 92 -8.08 -2.66 17.40
CA ALA A 92 -9.46 -3.15 17.40
C ALA A 92 -10.50 -2.04 17.16
N ALA A 93 -10.26 -0.85 17.73
CA ALA A 93 -11.13 0.31 17.55
C ALA A 93 -11.29 0.71 16.07
N ALA A 94 -10.24 0.57 15.25
CA ALA A 94 -10.30 0.84 13.82
C ALA A 94 -10.96 -0.30 13.02
N ALA A 95 -11.00 -1.52 13.56
CA ALA A 95 -11.56 -2.71 12.89
C ALA A 95 -13.01 -3.05 13.28
N ASN A 96 -13.60 -2.37 14.26
CA ASN A 96 -14.95 -2.65 14.77
C ASN A 96 -16.10 -1.97 13.97
N THR A 97 -15.80 -1.45 12.78
CA THR A 97 -16.78 -0.73 11.93
C THR A 97 -17.53 -1.66 10.98
N GLY A 98 -16.93 -2.80 10.60
CA GLY A 98 -17.41 -3.70 9.54
C GLY A 98 -16.82 -3.38 8.16
N GLU A 99 -16.04 -2.31 8.06
CA GLU A 99 -15.30 -1.91 6.86
C GLU A 99 -13.92 -1.38 7.25
N LEU A 100 -12.88 -1.84 6.57
CA LEU A 100 -11.52 -1.30 6.70
C LEU A 100 -11.16 -0.53 5.43
N SER A 101 -11.04 0.79 5.56
CA SER A 101 -10.36 1.61 4.57
C SER A 101 -8.88 1.69 4.90
N VAL A 102 -8.03 1.13 4.05
CA VAL A 102 -6.57 1.25 4.16
C VAL A 102 -6.11 2.31 3.18
N GLU A 103 -5.43 3.34 3.67
CA GLU A 103 -4.82 4.40 2.88
C GLU A 103 -3.30 4.29 3.00
N ILE A 104 -2.63 4.19 1.86
CA ILE A 104 -1.17 4.16 1.72
C ILE A 104 -0.77 5.51 1.15
N LYS A 105 -0.08 6.34 1.94
CA LYS A 105 0.42 7.63 1.48
C LYS A 105 1.88 7.53 1.12
N THR A 106 2.24 8.11 -0.02
CA THR A 106 3.59 8.17 -0.59
C THR A 106 3.92 9.65 -0.84
N PRO A 107 4.18 10.44 0.23
CA PRO A 107 4.37 11.89 0.12
C PRO A 107 5.56 12.31 -0.77
N LYS A 108 6.50 11.39 -1.05
CA LYS A 108 7.59 11.59 -2.01
C LYS A 108 7.45 10.76 -3.29
N GLY A 109 6.21 10.40 -3.66
CA GLY A 109 5.94 9.84 -4.98
C GLY A 109 6.49 10.76 -6.07
N ALA A 110 7.09 10.18 -7.10
CA ALA A 110 7.73 10.91 -8.19
C ALA A 110 7.46 10.20 -9.52
N SER A 111 7.46 10.94 -10.63
CA SER A 111 7.37 10.31 -11.95
C SER A 111 8.76 10.01 -12.51
N PRO A 112 8.94 8.88 -13.21
CA PRO A 112 10.16 8.63 -13.99
C PRO A 112 10.52 9.82 -14.90
N GLN A 113 9.52 10.48 -15.49
CA GLN A 113 9.70 11.69 -16.29
C GLN A 113 10.30 12.85 -15.49
N SER A 114 9.80 13.13 -14.28
CA SER A 114 10.35 14.22 -13.44
C SER A 114 11.80 13.98 -13.01
N LEU A 115 12.24 12.72 -13.05
CA LEU A 115 13.60 12.28 -12.70
C LEU A 115 14.47 12.01 -13.93
N ASN A 116 13.99 12.31 -15.14
CA ASN A 116 14.68 12.07 -16.42
C ASN A 116 15.06 10.59 -16.66
N ILE A 117 14.25 9.65 -16.16
CA ILE A 117 14.47 8.21 -16.34
C ILE A 117 13.78 7.68 -17.61
N SER A 118 12.55 8.14 -17.87
CA SER A 118 11.75 7.77 -19.05
C SER A 118 10.61 8.77 -19.28
N ASP A 119 9.81 8.60 -20.33
CA ASP A 119 8.64 9.45 -20.61
C ASP A 119 7.40 9.13 -19.73
N ASP A 120 7.51 8.19 -18.79
CA ASP A 120 6.41 7.84 -17.89
C ASP A 120 6.10 8.99 -16.93
N SER A 121 4.94 9.62 -17.13
CA SER A 121 4.48 10.78 -16.37
C SER A 121 3.70 10.41 -15.10
N ARG A 122 3.45 9.12 -14.85
CA ARG A 122 2.75 8.68 -13.64
C ARG A 122 3.61 9.01 -12.41
N VAL A 123 3.03 9.67 -11.42
CA VAL A 123 3.66 9.85 -10.11
C VAL A 123 3.58 8.50 -9.39
N LEU A 124 4.70 7.82 -9.22
CA LEU A 124 4.80 6.49 -8.62
C LEU A 124 5.32 6.58 -7.18
N GLY A 125 4.68 5.86 -6.28
CA GLY A 125 5.13 5.68 -4.90
C GLY A 125 5.77 4.32 -4.69
N ILE A 126 4.98 3.34 -4.30
CA ILE A 126 5.37 1.93 -4.16
C ILE A 126 4.66 1.05 -5.19
N ASN A 127 5.27 -0.08 -5.54
CA ASN A 127 4.55 -1.22 -6.11
C ASN A 127 4.18 -2.19 -4.98
N CYS A 128 2.97 -2.73 -5.07
CA CYS A 128 2.44 -3.73 -4.14
C CYS A 128 2.38 -5.07 -4.85
N PHE A 129 3.00 -6.10 -4.28
CA PHE A 129 2.96 -7.48 -4.78
C PHE A 129 1.80 -8.24 -4.15
N GLU A 130 1.70 -8.19 -2.83
CA GLU A 130 0.69 -8.93 -2.08
C GLU A 130 0.31 -8.24 -0.77
N LEU A 131 -0.91 -8.56 -0.30
CA LEU A 131 -1.45 -8.09 0.97
C LEU A 131 -2.23 -9.21 1.67
N THR A 132 -2.06 -9.31 2.98
CA THR A 132 -2.88 -10.17 3.84
C THR A 132 -3.36 -9.40 5.07
N LEU A 133 -4.64 -9.58 5.40
CA LEU A 133 -5.20 -9.22 6.70
C LEU A 133 -5.41 -10.50 7.51
N SER A 134 -4.84 -10.55 8.71
CA SER A 134 -5.02 -11.65 9.66
C SER A 134 -5.42 -11.10 11.03
N LYS A 135 -5.82 -11.98 11.94
CA LYS A 135 -5.80 -11.62 13.37
C LYS A 135 -4.36 -11.30 13.77
N ALA A 136 -4.17 -10.32 14.65
CA ALA A 136 -2.89 -10.15 15.31
C ALA A 136 -2.67 -11.32 16.27
N ASP A 137 -1.41 -11.76 16.41
CA ASP A 137 -1.03 -12.73 17.43
C ASP A 137 -1.24 -12.09 18.83
N GLU A 138 -1.70 -12.88 19.80
CA GLU A 138 -1.93 -12.44 21.19
C GLU A 138 -0.64 -12.06 21.92
#